data_AF-X1TDB3-F1
#
_entry.id   AF-X1TDB3-F1
#
_cell.length_a   1.000
_cell.length_b   1.000
_cell.length_c   1.000
_cell.angle_alpha   90.00
_cell.angle_beta   90.00
_cell.angle_gamma   90.00
#
_symmetry.space_group_name_H-M   'P 1'
#
loop_
_entity.id
_entity.type
_entity.pdbx_description
1 polymer ?
#
loop_
_entity_poly.entity_id
_entity_poly.type
_entity_poly.pdbx_seq_one_letter_code
_entity_poly.pdbx_strand_id
1 'polypeptide(L)'
;MSPILDYTTKVPVSRTISQIQAKLVEHGARAVMMEYGDDGRIKALAFNVKMPNGELPIRLPINTASTLRVLQRQAANPEIPSGYAKDDHAYRVAWR
;
A
#
# COMPACT_ATOMS: atom_id res chain seq x y z
N MET A 1 -19.29 11.01 -6.34
CA MET A 1 -18.82 9.85 -5.54
C MET A 1 -17.65 10.39 -4.72
N SER A 2 -17.36 9.88 -3.52
CA SER A 2 -16.25 10.46 -2.76
C SER A 2 -14.92 10.00 -3.35
N PRO A 3 -13.89 10.87 -3.43
CA PRO A 3 -12.58 10.49 -3.93
C PRO A 3 -11.97 9.37 -3.07
N ILE A 4 -11.03 8.62 -3.63
CA ILE A 4 -10.36 7.54 -2.89
C ILE A 4 -9.69 8.12 -1.63
N LEU A 5 -9.75 7.37 -0.52
CA LEU A 5 -9.18 7.82 0.75
C LEU A 5 -7.70 8.16 0.59
N ASP A 6 -7.25 9.25 1.24
CA ASP A 6 -5.85 9.69 1.24
C ASP A 6 -5.25 10.00 -0.15
N TYR A 7 -6.06 10.28 -1.17
CA TYR A 7 -5.56 10.62 -2.51
C TYR A 7 -4.67 11.88 -2.56
N THR A 8 -4.63 12.71 -1.52
CA THR A 8 -3.75 13.89 -1.42
C THR A 8 -2.45 13.60 -0.67
N THR A 9 -2.20 12.34 -0.28
CA THR A 9 -1.05 11.96 0.52
C THR A 9 0.26 12.39 -0.12
N LYS A 10 1.11 13.03 0.69
CA LYS A 10 2.50 13.34 0.35
C LYS A 10 3.47 12.45 1.12
N VAL A 11 2.95 11.49 1.89
CA VAL A 11 3.75 10.58 2.70
C VAL A 11 4.54 9.66 1.75
N PRO A 12 5.87 9.61 1.87
CA PRO A 12 6.67 8.71 1.05
C PRO A 12 6.37 7.26 1.43
N VAL A 13 6.38 6.37 0.43
CA VAL A 13 6.05 4.94 0.60
C VAL A 13 6.94 4.27 1.63
N SER A 14 8.23 4.60 1.66
CA SER A 14 9.18 4.09 2.66
C SER A 14 8.70 4.32 4.10
N ARG A 15 8.17 5.53 4.39
CA ARG A 15 7.64 5.86 5.72
C ARG A 15 6.41 5.03 6.06
N THR A 16 5.50 4.84 5.09
CA THR A 16 4.31 4.01 5.29
C THR A 16 4.69 2.55 5.55
N ILE A 17 5.64 2.01 4.79
CA ILE A 17 6.13 0.65 5.02
C ILE A 17 6.77 0.50 6.39
N SER A 18 7.62 1.45 6.81
CA SER A 18 8.21 1.42 8.16
C SER A 18 7.15 1.47 9.26
N GLN A 19 6.07 2.24 9.05
CA GLN A 19 4.94 2.28 10.00
C GLN A 19 4.19 0.94 10.04
N ILE A 20 3.96 0.31 8.90
CA ILE A 20 3.36 -1.03 8.83
C ILE A 20 4.25 -2.02 9.58
N GLN A 21 5.54 -2.06 9.27
CA GLN A 21 6.49 -2.95 9.93
C GLN A 21 6.54 -2.75 11.44
N ALA A 22 6.58 -1.49 11.92
CA ALA A 22 6.58 -1.19 13.34
C ALA A 22 5.34 -1.75 14.03
N LYS A 23 4.15 -1.55 13.44
CA LYS A 23 2.89 -2.13 13.94
C LYS A 23 2.92 -3.66 13.94
N LEU A 24 3.45 -4.27 12.89
CA LEU A 24 3.55 -5.73 12.81
C LEU A 24 4.44 -6.29 13.92
N VAL A 25 5.60 -5.67 14.16
CA VAL A 25 6.53 -6.06 15.24
C VAL A 25 5.90 -5.86 16.61
N GLU A 26 5.18 -4.75 16.83
CA GLU A 26 4.42 -4.49 18.05
C GLU A 26 3.39 -5.60 18.34
N HIS A 27 2.77 -6.13 17.30
CA HIS A 27 1.82 -7.25 17.38
C HIS A 27 2.46 -8.64 17.31
N GLY A 28 3.78 -8.75 17.47
CA GLY A 28 4.47 -10.04 17.59
C GLY A 28 4.82 -10.71 16.27
N ALA A 29 4.86 -9.96 15.16
CA ALA A 29 5.45 -10.47 13.92
C ALA A 29 6.94 -10.75 14.13
N ARG A 30 7.38 -11.95 13.72
CA ARG A 30 8.78 -12.39 13.90
C ARG A 30 9.63 -12.22 12.65
N ALA A 31 9.00 -12.19 11.49
CA ALA A 31 9.63 -11.97 10.21
C ALA A 31 8.69 -11.17 9.32
N VAL A 32 9.25 -10.21 8.58
CA VAL A 32 8.55 -9.47 7.53
C VAL A 32 9.37 -9.60 6.25
N MET A 33 8.75 -10.16 5.21
CA MET A 33 9.28 -10.30 3.87
C MET A 33 8.64 -9.25 2.98
N MET A 34 9.47 -8.60 2.16
CA MET A 34 9.01 -7.68 1.12
C MET A 34 9.19 -8.35 -0.23
N GLU A 35 8.10 -8.45 -0.99
CA GLU A 35 8.14 -8.94 -2.36
C GLU A 35 8.36 -7.74 -3.28
N TYR A 36 9.50 -7.71 -3.97
CA TYR A 36 9.79 -6.71 -5.00
C TYR A 36 9.37 -7.23 -6.36
N GLY A 37 8.77 -6.36 -7.18
CA GLY A 37 8.54 -6.62 -8.60
C GLY A 37 9.76 -6.28 -9.44
N ASP A 38 9.69 -6.59 -10.74
CA ASP A 38 10.75 -6.31 -11.72
C ASP A 38 11.07 -4.80 -11.86
N ASP A 39 10.14 -3.94 -11.44
CA ASP A 39 10.29 -2.48 -11.39
C ASP A 39 11.03 -1.98 -10.13
N GLY A 40 11.51 -2.88 -9.28
CA GLY A 40 12.16 -2.55 -8.02
C GLY A 40 11.23 -1.99 -6.95
N ARG A 41 9.90 -2.02 -7.18
CA ARG A 41 8.90 -1.57 -6.21
C ARG A 41 8.34 -2.75 -5.42
N ILE A 42 7.92 -2.48 -4.20
CA ILE A 42 7.33 -3.49 -3.32
C ILE A 42 5.90 -3.75 -3.77
N LYS A 43 5.57 -5.02 -4.05
CA LYS A 43 4.25 -5.47 -4.50
C LYS A 43 3.46 -6.13 -3.38
N ALA A 44 4.13 -6.64 -2.35
CA ALA A 44 3.46 -7.22 -1.19
C ALA A 44 4.36 -7.20 0.04
N LEU A 45 3.72 -7.18 1.21
CA LEU A 45 4.36 -7.52 2.49
C LEU A 45 3.82 -8.85 2.97
N ALA A 46 4.69 -9.79 3.30
CA ALA A 46 4.32 -11.06 3.92
C ALA A 46 4.97 -11.17 5.29
N PHE A 47 4.25 -11.66 6.30
CA PHE A 47 4.78 -11.77 7.65
C PHE A 47 4.10 -12.90 8.42
N ASN A 48 4.82 -13.45 9.39
CA ASN A 48 4.28 -14.47 10.29
C ASN A 48 3.98 -13.85 11.65
N VAL A 49 2.74 -13.99 12.10
CA VAL A 49 2.32 -13.59 13.45
C VAL A 49 2.23 -14.81 14.34
N LYS A 50 2.82 -14.75 15.53
CA LYS A 50 2.67 -15.80 16.54
C LYS A 50 1.33 -15.63 17.25
N MET A 51 0.46 -16.61 17.10
CA MET A 51 -0.80 -16.73 17.84
C MET A 51 -0.64 -17.81 18.93
N PRO A 52 -1.52 -17.86 19.94
CA PRO A 52 -1.50 -18.93 20.95
C PRO A 52 -1.61 -20.33 20.33
N ASN A 53 -2.16 -20.43 19.12
CA ASN A 53 -2.49 -21.68 18.44
C ASN A 53 -1.46 -22.06 17.36
N GLY A 54 -0.40 -21.27 17.14
CA GLY A 54 0.60 -21.48 16.09
C GLY A 54 1.04 -20.19 15.39
N GLU A 55 1.84 -20.32 14.34
CA GLU A 55 2.22 -19.19 13.48
C GLU A 55 1.22 -19.04 12.33
N LEU A 56 0.69 -17.83 12.11
CA LEU A 56 -0.16 -17.51 10.97
C LEU A 56 0.65 -16.69 9.95
N PRO A 57 0.92 -17.22 8.75
CA PRO A 57 1.45 -16.42 7.65
C PRO A 57 0.33 -15.54 7.06
N ILE A 58 0.60 -14.23 7.00
CA ILE A 58 -0.28 -13.22 6.41
C ILE A 58 0.45 -12.58 5.23
N ARG A 59 -0.24 -12.42 4.10
CA ARG A 59 0.25 -11.71 2.93
C ARG A 59 -0.66 -10.54 2.61
N LEU A 60 -0.08 -9.36 2.54
CA LEU A 60 -0.73 -8.10 2.18
C LEU A 60 -0.23 -7.67 0.80
N PRO A 61 -0.89 -8.09 -0.30
CA PRO A 61 -0.58 -7.61 -1.63
C PRO A 61 -1.13 -6.19 -1.82
N ILE A 62 -0.40 -5.37 -2.57
CA ILE A 62 -0.88 -4.08 -3.03
C ILE A 62 -1.23 -4.15 -4.51
N ASN A 63 -2.25 -3.40 -4.92
CA ASN A 63 -2.67 -3.35 -6.32
C ASN A 63 -2.61 -1.92 -6.87
N THR A 64 -1.39 -1.47 -7.17
CA THR A 64 -1.14 -0.14 -7.74
C THR A 64 -1.88 0.10 -9.05
N ALA A 65 -2.00 -0.93 -9.90
CA ALA A 65 -2.68 -0.81 -11.19
C ALA A 65 -4.18 -0.51 -11.01
N SER A 66 -4.85 -1.19 -10.07
CA SER A 66 -6.24 -0.90 -9.74
C SER A 66 -6.41 0.49 -9.14
N THR A 67 -5.50 0.90 -8.23
CA THR A 67 -5.50 2.26 -7.65
C THR A 67 -5.33 3.33 -8.74
N LEU A 68 -4.43 3.12 -9.69
CA LEU A 68 -4.22 4.04 -10.82
C LEU A 68 -5.48 4.18 -11.68
N ARG A 69 -6.14 3.06 -12.01
CA ARG A 69 -7.40 3.08 -12.78
C ARG A 69 -8.49 3.87 -12.06
N VAL A 70 -8.61 3.74 -10.74
CA VAL A 70 -9.57 4.52 -9.94
C VAL A 70 -9.22 6.01 -9.98
N LEU A 71 -7.96 6.38 -9.76
CA LEU A 71 -7.52 7.78 -9.81
C LEU A 71 -7.74 8.40 -11.19
N GLN A 72 -7.45 7.66 -12.27
CA GLN A 72 -7.70 8.11 -13.64
C GLN A 72 -9.18 8.33 -13.91
N ARG A 73 -10.05 7.41 -13.46
CA ARG A 73 -11.50 7.56 -13.56
C ARG A 73 -12.01 8.79 -12.79
N GLN A 74 -11.52 9.00 -11.56
CA GLN A 74 -11.90 10.15 -10.74
C GLN A 74 -11.42 11.47 -11.34
N ALA A 75 -10.23 11.49 -11.95
CA ALA A 75 -9.71 12.65 -12.68
C ALA A 75 -10.52 12.96 -13.94
N ALA A 76 -11.00 11.92 -14.63
CA ALA A 76 -11.87 12.08 -15.81
C ALA A 76 -13.28 12.59 -15.45
N ASN A 77 -13.73 12.36 -14.21
CA ASN A 77 -15.04 12.76 -13.67
C ASN A 77 -15.01 14.06 -12.84
N PRO A 78 -14.08 14.99 -13.12
CA PRO A 78 -13.67 16.10 -12.26
C PRO A 78 -13.71 15.93 -10.72
N GLU A 79 -13.55 14.71 -10.20
CA GLU A 79 -13.62 14.45 -8.75
C GLU A 79 -12.28 14.77 -8.07
N ILE A 80 -11.16 14.65 -8.80
CA ILE A 80 -9.81 15.00 -8.35
C ILE A 80 -9.02 15.70 -9.47
N PRO A 81 -8.01 16.54 -9.14
CA PRO A 81 -7.10 17.06 -10.15
C PRO A 81 -6.32 15.96 -10.88
N SER A 82 -6.19 16.08 -12.21
CA SER A 82 -5.46 15.12 -13.05
C SER A 82 -3.99 14.92 -12.65
N GLY A 83 -3.39 15.90 -11.97
CA GLY A 83 -2.05 15.80 -11.41
C GLY A 83 -1.85 14.64 -10.42
N TYR A 84 -2.92 14.14 -9.80
CA TYR A 84 -2.91 13.00 -8.89
C TYR A 84 -3.07 11.64 -9.59
N ALA A 85 -3.50 11.61 -10.85
CA ALA A 85 -3.70 10.37 -11.62
C ALA A 85 -2.41 9.86 -12.29
N LYS A 86 -1.31 9.81 -11.52
CA LYS A 86 0.02 9.39 -11.97
C LYS A 86 0.44 8.08 -11.30
N ASP A 87 1.28 7.31 -11.97
CA ASP A 87 1.73 6.00 -11.52
C ASP A 87 2.45 6.03 -10.15
N ASP A 88 3.41 6.94 -9.96
CA ASP A 88 4.09 7.12 -8.67
C ASP A 88 3.15 7.52 -7.53
N HIS A 89 2.12 8.30 -7.87
CA HIS A 89 1.14 8.73 -6.90
C HIS A 89 0.17 7.61 -6.54
N ALA A 90 -0.28 6.84 -7.53
CA ALA A 90 -1.07 5.64 -7.33
C ALA A 90 -0.34 4.63 -6.44
N TYR A 91 0.98 4.49 -6.59
CA TYR A 91 1.79 3.65 -5.73
C TYR A 91 1.74 4.14 -4.27
N ARG A 92 1.86 5.45 -4.01
CA ARG A 92 1.73 6.02 -2.66
C ARG A 92 0.35 5.80 -2.05
N VAL A 93 -0.69 6.05 -2.83
CA VAL A 93 -2.09 5.88 -2.39
C VAL A 93 -2.39 4.42 -2.10
N ALA A 94 -1.83 3.47 -2.86
CA ALA A 94 -2.04 2.04 -2.65
C ALA A 94 -1.50 1.51 -1.32
N TRP A 95 -0.63 2.25 -0.63
CA TRP A 95 -0.09 1.88 0.69
C TRP A 95 -0.85 2.50 1.87
N ARG A 96 -1.83 3.37 1.63
CA ARG A 96 -2.53 4.12 2.68
C ARG A 96 -3.76 3.39 3.20
#